data_AF-A0A957FEF8-F1
#
_entry.id   AF-A0A957FEF8-F1
#
_cell.length_a   1.000
_cell.length_b   1.000
_cell.length_c   1.000
_cell.angle_alpha   90.00
_cell.angle_beta   90.00
_cell.angle_gamma   90.00
#
_symmetry.space_group_name_H-M   'P 1'
#
loop_
_entity.id
_entity.type
_entity.pdbx_description
1 polymer ?
#
loop_
_entity_poly.entity_id
_entity_poly.type
_entity_poly.pdbx_seq_one_letter_code
_entity_poly.pdbx_strand_id
1 'polypeptide(L)'
;VLNAMLARYDVTPEMLFYRFSELIPQHFGIKIHFLRYHQIGEKYRLIKELNMNQLMVPSGIGLDEHFCRRWLSVRLLREISAAQETGEWERFPPPDIHISRFYNSTDQFVALGFARSLLLTSGVNSSVTVGFRLTPDLYNKIRFLNDPAIAHVTINETCERCPLLDCEVRAAPPTVLEAEQAKERRQLALQQVNYHTSSAEIAQ
;
A
#
# COMPACT_ATOMS: atom_id res chain seq x y z
N VAL A 1 19.24 11.87 0.65
CA VAL A 1 18.61 12.96 1.45
C VAL A 1 18.08 12.45 2.78
N LEU A 2 17.18 11.47 2.80
CA LEU A 2 16.55 10.99 4.04
C LEU A 2 17.54 10.53 5.12
N ASN A 3 18.57 9.74 4.78
CA ASN A 3 19.63 9.35 5.73
C ASN A 3 20.39 10.56 6.31
N ALA A 4 20.62 11.60 5.49
CA ALA A 4 21.26 12.82 5.98
C ALA A 4 20.38 13.58 6.97
N MET A 5 19.04 13.53 6.82
CA MET A 5 18.12 14.10 7.80
C MET A 5 18.13 13.32 9.11
N LEU A 6 18.18 11.99 9.07
CA LEU A 6 18.31 11.16 10.27
C LEU A 6 19.57 11.52 11.06
N ALA A 7 20.72 11.58 10.37
CA ALA A 7 21.99 11.94 11.00
C ALA A 7 22.01 13.38 11.52
N ARG A 8 21.46 14.35 10.77
CA ARG A 8 21.44 15.75 11.16
C ARG A 8 20.59 16.02 12.41
N TYR A 9 19.43 15.37 12.50
CA TYR A 9 18.47 15.61 13.58
C TYR A 9 18.60 14.61 14.74
N ASP A 10 19.46 13.60 14.61
CA ASP A 10 19.63 12.51 15.57
C ASP A 10 18.28 11.84 15.95
N VAL A 11 17.53 11.42 14.93
CA VAL A 11 16.21 10.82 15.08
C VAL A 11 16.10 9.49 14.36
N THR A 12 15.18 8.64 14.82
CA THR A 12 14.82 7.41 14.11
C THR A 12 13.93 7.71 12.90
N PRO A 13 13.87 6.80 11.90
CA PRO A 13 12.92 6.87 10.81
C PRO A 13 11.48 7.16 11.25
N GLU A 14 11.00 6.50 12.29
CA GLU A 14 9.64 6.68 12.80
C GLU A 14 9.42 8.09 13.36
N MET A 15 10.40 8.63 14.10
CA MET A 15 10.31 9.98 14.63
C MET A 15 10.35 11.02 13.50
N LEU A 16 11.21 10.83 12.50
CA LEU A 16 11.27 11.72 11.33
C LEU A 16 9.93 11.74 10.58
N PHE A 17 9.39 10.57 10.25
CA PHE A 17 8.14 10.46 9.50
C PHE A 17 6.90 10.86 10.32
N TYR A 18 6.92 10.66 11.63
CA TYR A 18 5.90 11.22 12.51
C TYR A 18 5.96 12.76 12.54
N ARG A 19 7.16 13.36 12.55
CA ARG A 19 7.29 14.82 12.40
C ARG A 19 6.80 15.31 11.04
N PHE A 20 7.00 14.54 9.97
CA PHE A 20 6.44 14.88 8.66
C PHE A 20 4.91 14.89 8.68
N SER A 21 4.26 13.95 9.38
CA SER A 21 2.81 13.93 9.47
C SER A 21 2.21 15.14 10.19
N GLU A 22 2.96 15.74 11.11
CA GLU A 22 2.53 16.97 11.80
C GLU A 22 2.85 18.23 10.98
N LEU A 23 4.06 18.34 10.44
CA LEU A 23 4.55 19.58 9.84
C LEU A 23 4.09 19.77 8.39
N ILE A 24 4.05 18.71 7.58
CA ILE A 24 3.77 18.84 6.15
C ILE A 24 2.34 19.33 5.88
N PRO A 25 1.31 18.76 6.51
CA PRO A 25 -0.06 19.23 6.30
C PRO A 25 -0.24 20.67 6.79
N GLN A 26 0.31 21.01 7.95
CA GLN A 26 0.12 22.33 8.58
C GLN A 26 0.83 23.45 7.81
N HIS A 27 2.07 23.23 7.37
CA HIS A 27 2.87 24.29 6.76
C HIS A 27 2.80 24.35 5.23
N PHE A 28 2.46 23.24 4.56
CA PHE A 28 2.46 23.17 3.10
C PHE A 28 1.09 22.84 2.49
N GLY A 29 0.09 22.54 3.33
CA GLY A 29 -1.25 22.16 2.89
C GLY A 29 -1.29 20.83 2.14
N ILE A 30 -0.25 19.99 2.26
CA ILE A 30 -0.15 18.72 1.54
C ILE A 30 -0.69 17.60 2.44
N LYS A 31 -1.71 16.89 1.95
CA LYS A 31 -2.29 15.73 2.65
C LYS A 31 -1.34 14.53 2.59
N ILE A 32 -1.10 13.93 3.74
CA ILE A 32 -0.16 12.82 3.93
C ILE A 32 -0.89 11.55 4.37
N HIS A 33 -0.32 10.39 4.05
CA HIS A 33 -0.58 9.17 4.80
C HIS A 33 0.71 8.69 5.47
N PHE A 34 0.58 8.09 6.63
CA PHE A 34 1.64 7.42 7.37
C PHE A 34 1.19 6.00 7.64
N LEU A 35 2.01 5.02 7.27
CA LEU A 35 1.74 3.61 7.52
C LEU A 35 2.94 2.97 8.22
N ARG A 36 2.65 2.17 9.25
CA ARG A 36 3.63 1.31 9.90
C ARG A 36 3.18 -0.13 9.83
N TYR A 37 4.02 -0.98 9.26
CA TYR A 37 3.77 -2.42 9.21
C TYR A 37 4.81 -3.18 10.03
N HIS A 38 4.37 -4.28 10.63
CA HIS A 38 5.26 -5.32 11.15
C HIS A 38 5.10 -6.59 10.33
N GLN A 39 6.21 -7.27 10.08
CA GLN A 39 6.25 -8.62 9.55
C GLN A 39 6.69 -9.58 10.66
N ILE A 40 5.95 -10.68 10.82
CA ILE A 40 6.29 -11.81 11.70
C ILE A 40 6.10 -13.09 10.89
N GLY A 41 7.20 -13.76 10.53
CA GLY A 41 7.18 -14.81 9.52
C GLY A 41 6.57 -14.30 8.21
N GLU A 42 5.53 -14.98 7.72
CA GLU A 42 4.82 -14.61 6.48
C GLU A 42 3.70 -13.57 6.67
N LYS A 43 3.37 -13.23 7.92
CA LYS A 43 2.24 -12.36 8.25
C LYS A 43 2.65 -10.90 8.36
N TYR A 44 1.84 -10.03 7.78
CA TYR A 44 2.04 -8.57 7.75
C TYR A 44 0.88 -7.93 8.51
N ARG A 45 1.19 -7.06 9.46
CA ARG A 45 0.19 -6.38 10.27
C ARG A 45 0.39 -4.87 10.18
N LEU A 46 -0.67 -4.16 9.83
CA LEU A 46 -0.73 -2.71 9.94
C LEU A 46 -0.84 -2.34 11.42
N ILE A 47 0.18 -1.67 11.95
CA ILE A 47 0.30 -1.33 13.37
C ILE A 47 -0.19 0.09 13.65
N LYS A 48 0.06 1.00 12.71
CA LYS A 48 -0.33 2.40 12.83
C LYS A 48 -0.64 2.96 11.46
N GLU A 49 -1.75 3.68 11.40
CA GLU A 49 -2.22 4.38 10.20
C GLU A 49 -2.60 5.82 10.55
N LEU A 50 -2.20 6.74 9.67
CA LEU A 50 -2.83 8.03 9.50
C LEU A 50 -3.07 8.17 8.00
N ASN A 51 -4.28 8.53 7.60
CA ASN A 51 -4.65 8.56 6.18
C ASN A 51 -5.46 9.83 5.87
N MET A 52 -4.77 10.89 5.46
CA MET A 52 -5.41 12.16 5.11
C MET A 52 -5.66 12.30 3.61
N ASN A 53 -5.06 11.44 2.78
CA ASN A 53 -5.10 11.53 1.32
C ASN A 53 -5.94 10.44 0.64
N GLN A 54 -6.81 9.77 1.41
CA GLN A 54 -7.79 8.78 0.93
C GLN A 54 -7.12 7.61 0.21
N LEU A 55 -5.94 7.21 0.68
CA LEU A 55 -5.32 5.96 0.23
C LEU A 55 -6.28 4.81 0.57
N MET A 56 -6.52 3.90 -0.37
CA MET A 56 -7.35 2.72 -0.10
C MET A 56 -6.53 1.73 0.75
N VAL A 57 -6.72 1.81 2.06
CA VAL A 57 -6.10 0.91 3.03
C VAL A 57 -7.14 -0.13 3.46
N PRO A 58 -6.89 -1.43 3.20
CA PRO A 58 -7.75 -2.48 3.68
C PRO A 58 -7.86 -2.40 5.20
N SER A 59 -9.07 -2.15 5.69
CA SER A 59 -9.35 -2.00 7.12
C SER A 59 -10.65 -2.72 7.47
N GLY A 60 -10.71 -3.29 8.68
CA GLY A 60 -11.86 -4.06 9.14
C GLY A 60 -11.53 -5.05 10.25
N ILE A 61 -12.51 -5.34 11.11
CA ILE A 61 -12.41 -6.43 12.10
C ILE A 61 -12.41 -7.75 11.34
N GLY A 62 -11.40 -8.60 11.57
CA GLY A 62 -11.33 -9.94 10.97
C GLY A 62 -10.86 -9.97 9.51
N LEU A 63 -10.19 -8.91 9.04
CA LEU A 63 -9.53 -8.93 7.73
C LEU A 63 -8.33 -9.89 7.77
N ASP A 64 -8.57 -11.16 7.40
CA ASP A 64 -7.53 -12.19 7.19
C ASP A 64 -7.15 -12.26 5.71
N GLU A 65 -6.82 -11.10 5.14
CA GLU A 65 -6.41 -10.96 3.74
C GLU A 65 -4.92 -10.58 3.65
N HIS A 66 -4.28 -10.95 2.55
CA HIS A 66 -2.87 -10.69 2.32
C HIS A 66 -2.69 -9.34 1.63
N PHE A 67 -2.16 -8.35 2.37
CA PHE A 67 -1.75 -7.07 1.80
C PHE A 67 -0.95 -7.24 0.52
N CYS A 68 -1.19 -6.36 -0.46
CA CYS A 68 -0.46 -6.39 -1.72
C CYS A 68 1.04 -6.26 -1.48
N ARG A 69 1.81 -7.29 -1.92
CA ARG A 69 3.26 -7.37 -1.72
C ARG A 69 4.08 -6.37 -2.55
N ARG A 70 3.40 -5.55 -3.37
CA ARG A 70 3.99 -4.46 -4.16
C ARG A 70 3.94 -3.10 -3.45
N TRP A 71 3.18 -2.94 -2.37
CA TRP A 71 3.21 -1.72 -1.55
C TRP A 71 4.61 -1.48 -1.01
N LEU A 72 5.11 -0.24 -0.97
CA LEU A 72 6.47 0.04 -0.48
C LEU A 72 6.69 -0.51 0.93
N SER A 73 5.73 -0.29 1.82
CA SER A 73 5.79 -0.75 3.21
C SER A 73 5.95 -2.26 3.33
N VAL A 74 5.33 -3.02 2.44
CA VAL A 74 5.36 -4.49 2.44
C VAL A 74 6.55 -5.02 1.66
N ARG A 75 6.90 -4.38 0.53
CA ARG A 75 8.07 -4.71 -0.29
C ARG A 75 9.36 -4.59 0.52
N LEU A 76 9.56 -3.48 1.23
CA LEU A 76 10.77 -3.28 2.05
C LEU A 76 10.92 -4.35 3.13
N LEU A 77 9.80 -4.83 3.69
CA LEU A 77 9.79 -5.92 4.67
C LEU A 77 10.19 -7.27 4.03
N ARG A 78 9.68 -7.55 2.82
CA ARG A 78 10.09 -8.74 2.06
C ARG A 78 11.56 -8.72 1.70
N GLU A 79 12.07 -7.58 1.27
CA GLU A 79 13.48 -7.42 0.88
C GLU A 79 14.42 -7.63 2.07
N ILE A 80 14.12 -7.05 3.24
CA ILE A 80 14.92 -7.31 4.45
C ILE A 80 14.81 -8.76 4.91
N SER A 81 13.64 -9.40 4.78
CA SER A 81 13.45 -10.83 5.10
C SER A 81 14.29 -11.73 4.20
N ALA A 82 14.25 -11.49 2.88
CA ALA A 82 15.05 -12.25 1.92
C ALA A 82 16.56 -12.06 2.16
N ALA A 83 16.99 -10.82 2.45
CA ALA A 83 18.37 -10.52 2.81
C ALA A 83 18.81 -11.29 4.08
N GLN A 84 17.94 -11.35 5.10
CA GLN A 84 18.18 -12.09 6.35
C GLN A 84 18.37 -13.60 6.10
N GLU A 85 17.60 -14.19 5.19
CA GLU A 85 17.73 -15.60 4.80
C GLU A 85 19.07 -15.91 4.13
N THR A 86 19.59 -14.98 3.33
CA THR A 86 20.89 -15.12 2.65
C THR A 86 22.09 -14.80 3.55
N GLY A 87 21.87 -14.20 4.73
CA GLY A 87 22.91 -13.76 5.65
C GLY A 87 23.52 -12.39 5.31
N GLU A 88 23.27 -11.83 4.13
CA GLU A 88 23.73 -10.51 3.70
C GLU A 88 22.67 -9.44 3.99
N TRP A 89 22.53 -9.03 5.26
CA TRP A 89 21.55 -8.01 5.64
C TRP A 89 22.13 -6.93 6.53
N GLU A 90 21.66 -5.71 6.29
CA GLU A 90 21.89 -4.56 7.15
C GLU A 90 20.70 -4.35 8.07
N ARG A 91 20.95 -3.99 9.33
CA ARG A 91 19.86 -3.67 10.27
C ARG A 91 19.03 -2.47 9.82
N PHE A 92 19.69 -1.52 9.16
CA PHE A 92 19.13 -0.28 8.68
C PHE A 92 19.44 -0.14 7.18
N PRO A 93 18.77 -0.92 6.33
CA PRO A 93 18.96 -0.80 4.89
C PRO A 93 18.64 0.62 4.42
N PRO A 94 19.19 1.05 3.27
CA PRO A 94 18.87 2.34 2.69
C PRO A 94 17.35 2.54 2.52
N PRO A 95 16.83 3.76 2.76
CA PRO A 95 15.44 4.08 2.44
C PRO A 95 15.19 3.99 0.94
N ASP A 96 13.93 3.80 0.59
CA ASP A 96 13.52 3.68 -0.79
C ASP A 96 12.25 4.51 -1.08
N ILE A 97 11.94 4.65 -2.36
CA ILE A 97 10.84 5.42 -2.90
C ILE A 97 10.17 4.66 -4.04
N HIS A 98 8.85 4.79 -4.17
CA HIS A 98 8.19 4.44 -5.42
C HIS A 98 6.97 5.32 -5.68
N ILE A 99 6.48 5.30 -6.92
CA ILE A 99 5.17 5.81 -7.27
C ILE A 99 4.27 4.62 -7.56
N SER A 100 3.13 4.59 -6.89
CA SER A 100 2.17 3.51 -6.98
C SER A 100 0.86 4.00 -7.57
N ARG A 101 0.19 3.16 -8.36
CA ARG A 101 -1.17 3.39 -8.85
C ARG A 101 -2.03 2.18 -8.54
N PHE A 102 -3.23 2.39 -7.99
CA PHE A 102 -4.19 1.28 -7.82
C PHE A 102 -4.68 0.81 -9.18
N TYR A 103 -4.82 -0.50 -9.36
CA TYR A 103 -5.17 -1.09 -10.65
C TYR A 103 -6.44 -0.46 -11.26
N ASN A 104 -7.51 -0.35 -10.46
CA ASN A 104 -8.81 0.21 -10.85
C ASN A 104 -8.93 1.73 -10.62
N SER A 105 -7.83 2.43 -10.37
CA SER A 105 -7.85 3.88 -10.16
C SER A 105 -6.83 4.59 -11.04
N THR A 106 -7.15 5.85 -11.36
CA THR A 106 -6.20 6.81 -11.94
C THR A 106 -5.33 7.46 -10.87
N ASP A 107 -5.66 7.28 -9.59
CA ASP A 107 -4.93 7.88 -8.49
C ASP A 107 -3.55 7.26 -8.32
N GLN A 108 -2.56 8.15 -8.27
CA GLN A 108 -1.17 7.80 -8.03
C GLN A 108 -0.71 8.34 -6.69
N PHE A 109 0.18 7.62 -6.04
CA PHE A 109 0.74 7.98 -4.75
C PHE A 109 2.24 7.76 -4.77
N VAL A 110 3.01 8.79 -4.43
CA VAL A 110 4.42 8.61 -4.09
C VAL A 110 4.52 8.17 -2.65
N ALA A 111 5.35 7.17 -2.37
CA ALA A 111 5.66 6.74 -1.02
C ALA A 111 7.17 6.71 -0.81
N LEU A 112 7.59 7.15 0.38
CA LEU A 112 8.95 7.08 0.90
C LEU A 112 8.95 6.12 2.09
N GLY A 113 9.98 5.30 2.23
CA GLY A 113 9.96 4.21 3.19
C GLY A 113 11.30 3.89 3.80
N PHE A 114 11.25 3.45 5.05
CA PHE A 114 12.35 2.76 5.73
C PHE A 114 11.86 1.39 6.20
N ALA A 115 12.77 0.43 6.27
CA ALA A 115 12.58 -0.82 7.00
C ALA A 115 13.75 -1.09 7.94
N ARG A 116 13.49 -1.88 8.97
CA ARG A 116 14.51 -2.34 9.92
C ARG A 116 14.05 -3.59 10.66
N SER A 117 15.01 -4.37 11.17
CA SER A 117 14.71 -5.43 12.14
C SER A 117 14.66 -4.86 13.57
N LEU A 118 13.64 -5.23 14.35
CA LEU A 118 13.44 -4.74 15.71
C LEU A 118 14.39 -5.42 16.70
N LEU A 119 15.03 -4.62 17.56
CA LEU A 119 15.97 -5.11 18.58
C LEU A 119 15.30 -5.90 19.70
N LEU A 120 14.17 -5.39 20.21
CA LEU A 120 13.50 -5.92 21.40
C LEU A 120 12.54 -7.06 21.09
N THR A 121 12.31 -7.37 19.81
CA THR A 121 11.38 -8.42 19.39
C THR A 121 12.02 -9.17 18.23
N SER A 122 12.83 -10.18 18.59
CA SER A 122 13.54 -11.02 17.62
C SER A 122 12.56 -11.61 16.60
N GLY A 123 12.97 -11.66 15.32
CA GLY A 123 12.14 -12.16 14.22
C GLY A 123 11.04 -11.21 13.75
N VAL A 124 11.01 -9.95 14.23
CA VAL A 124 10.06 -8.93 13.77
C VAL A 124 10.77 -7.86 12.97
N ASN A 125 10.37 -7.72 11.71
CA ASN A 125 10.77 -6.61 10.86
C ASN A 125 9.69 -5.53 10.88
N SER A 126 10.09 -4.26 10.88
CA SER A 126 9.19 -3.11 10.90
C SER A 126 9.51 -2.20 9.72
N SER A 127 8.47 -1.77 9.01
CA SER A 127 8.57 -0.67 8.04
C SER A 127 7.78 0.52 8.51
N VAL A 128 8.24 1.70 8.08
CA VAL A 128 7.53 2.96 8.25
C VAL A 128 7.57 3.69 6.93
N THR A 129 6.42 4.15 6.49
CA THR A 129 6.26 4.83 5.20
C THR A 129 5.42 6.07 5.36
N VAL A 130 5.76 7.09 4.59
CA VAL A 130 4.92 8.25 4.35
C VAL A 130 4.68 8.42 2.87
N GLY A 131 3.52 8.91 2.51
CA GLY A 131 3.24 9.15 1.11
C GLY A 131 2.18 10.20 0.86
N PHE A 132 2.11 10.60 -0.39
CA PHE A 132 1.34 11.73 -0.88
C PHE A 132 0.61 11.32 -2.15
N ARG A 133 -0.68 11.68 -2.25
CA ARG A 133 -1.41 11.56 -3.52
C ARG A 133 -0.81 12.55 -4.50
N LEU A 134 -0.44 12.06 -5.68
CA LEU A 134 0.10 12.90 -6.74
C LEU A 134 -1.01 13.78 -7.30
N THR A 135 -0.75 15.08 -7.28
CA THR A 135 -1.61 16.11 -7.87
C THR A 135 -0.74 17.06 -8.68
N PRO A 136 -1.30 17.82 -9.63
CA PRO A 136 -0.53 18.83 -10.37
C PRO A 136 0.21 19.82 -9.44
N ASP A 137 -0.41 20.23 -8.33
CA ASP A 137 0.22 21.10 -7.32
C ASP A 137 1.44 20.44 -6.64
N LEU A 138 1.37 19.13 -6.37
CA LEU A 138 2.45 18.42 -5.72
C LEU A 138 3.72 18.35 -6.59
N TYR A 139 3.57 18.18 -7.91
CA TYR A 139 4.69 18.21 -8.85
C TYR A 139 5.42 19.56 -8.87
N ASN A 140 4.70 20.65 -8.61
CA ASN A 140 5.31 21.98 -8.50
C ASN A 140 6.08 22.17 -7.17
N LYS A 141 5.67 21.46 -6.11
CA LYS A 141 6.28 21.57 -4.78
C LYS A 141 7.45 20.60 -4.56
N ILE A 142 7.38 19.39 -5.12
CA ILE A 142 8.37 18.33 -4.89
C ILE A 142 9.15 18.06 -6.18
N ARG A 143 10.36 18.61 -6.26
CA ARG A 143 11.19 18.60 -7.48
C ARG A 143 11.61 17.22 -7.96
N PHE A 144 11.83 16.28 -7.03
CA PHE A 144 12.32 14.95 -7.39
C PHE A 144 11.24 14.03 -7.98
N LEU A 145 9.95 14.42 -8.01
CA LEU A 145 8.89 13.55 -8.51
C LEU A 145 9.00 13.22 -10.01
N ASN A 146 9.74 14.02 -10.77
CA ASN A 146 10.00 13.78 -12.20
C ASN A 146 11.27 12.96 -12.44
N ASP A 147 11.91 12.44 -11.38
CA ASP A 147 13.12 11.63 -11.53
C ASP A 147 12.76 10.26 -12.14
N PRO A 148 13.27 9.93 -13.33
CA PRO A 148 12.95 8.66 -14.01
C PRO A 148 13.48 7.43 -13.24
N ALA A 149 14.36 7.61 -12.26
CA ALA A 149 14.83 6.52 -11.40
C ALA A 149 13.76 6.05 -10.40
N ILE A 150 12.69 6.82 -10.18
CA ILE A 150 11.61 6.42 -9.28
C ILE A 150 10.77 5.34 -9.96
N ALA A 151 10.74 4.15 -9.35
CA ALA A 151 9.96 3.05 -9.89
C ALA A 151 8.45 3.36 -9.87
N HIS A 152 7.79 3.12 -11.00
CA HIS A 152 6.34 3.17 -11.11
C HIS A 152 5.77 1.74 -11.02
N VAL A 153 4.86 1.51 -10.07
CA VAL A 153 4.29 0.19 -9.82
C VAL A 153 2.76 0.22 -9.81
N THR A 154 2.15 -0.81 -10.38
CA THR A 154 0.70 -1.02 -10.25
C THR A 154 0.43 -1.94 -9.06
N ILE A 155 -0.41 -1.46 -8.14
CA ILE A 155 -0.74 -2.11 -6.88
C ILE A 155 -2.25 -2.38 -6.79
N ASN A 156 -2.66 -3.15 -5.80
CA ASN A 156 -4.05 -3.23 -5.35
C ASN A 156 -4.09 -3.26 -3.82
N GLU A 157 -5.25 -3.38 -3.23
CA GLU A 157 -5.48 -3.51 -1.78
C GLU A 157 -4.86 -4.79 -1.18
N THR A 158 -5.43 -5.94 -1.52
CA THR A 158 -5.02 -7.27 -1.04
C THR A 158 -4.95 -8.24 -2.21
N CYS A 159 -4.31 -9.39 -2.02
CA CYS A 159 -4.17 -10.42 -3.06
C CYS A 159 -5.52 -11.05 -3.41
N GLU A 160 -6.37 -11.25 -2.41
CA GLU A 160 -7.71 -11.85 -2.48
C GLU A 160 -8.68 -10.99 -3.29
N ARG A 161 -8.45 -9.67 -3.33
CA ARG A 161 -9.23 -8.69 -4.10
C ARG A 161 -8.57 -8.30 -5.42
N CYS A 162 -7.39 -8.86 -5.72
CA CYS A 162 -6.54 -8.36 -6.80
C CYS A 162 -6.93 -8.94 -8.17
N PRO A 163 -7.31 -8.10 -9.15
CA PRO A 163 -7.60 -8.55 -10.52
C PRO A 163 -6.36 -8.75 -11.40
N LEU A 164 -5.15 -8.37 -10.92
CA LEU A 164 -3.92 -8.52 -11.69
C LEU A 164 -3.59 -10.00 -11.92
N LEU A 165 -3.63 -10.46 -13.16
CA LEU A 165 -3.33 -11.85 -13.52
C LEU A 165 -1.84 -12.17 -13.32
N ASP A 166 -0.97 -11.34 -13.90
CA ASP A 166 0.48 -11.57 -13.88
C ASP A 166 1.14 -10.84 -12.70
N CYS A 167 1.10 -11.50 -11.53
CA CYS A 167 1.71 -10.98 -10.31
C CYS A 167 2.64 -12.02 -9.65
N GLU A 168 3.94 -11.90 -9.91
CA GLU A 168 5.01 -12.77 -9.39
C GLU A 168 5.12 -12.76 -7.86
N VAL A 169 4.57 -11.74 -7.20
CA VAL A 169 4.63 -11.56 -5.75
C VAL A 169 3.29 -11.79 -5.07
N ARG A 170 2.34 -12.43 -5.78
CA ARG A 170 1.00 -12.75 -5.25
C ARG A 170 1.14 -13.78 -4.14
N ALA A 171 0.60 -13.45 -2.96
CA ALA A 171 0.62 -14.33 -1.79
C ALA A 171 -0.61 -15.23 -1.67
N ALA A 172 -1.74 -14.83 -2.27
CA ALA A 172 -3.00 -15.56 -2.19
C ALA A 172 -3.82 -15.45 -3.50
N PRO A 173 -4.67 -16.47 -3.80
CA PRO A 173 -5.59 -16.43 -4.93
C PRO A 173 -6.66 -15.33 -4.74
N PRO A 174 -7.24 -14.78 -5.83
CA PRO A 174 -8.20 -13.67 -5.79
C PRO A 174 -9.63 -14.12 -5.39
N THR A 175 -9.76 -14.84 -4.27
CA THR A 175 -11.01 -15.50 -3.85
C THR A 175 -12.15 -14.53 -3.58
N VAL A 176 -11.85 -13.35 -3.01
CA VAL A 176 -12.86 -12.33 -2.73
C VAL A 176 -13.35 -11.70 -4.02
N LEU A 177 -12.44 -11.37 -4.94
CA LEU A 177 -12.79 -10.86 -6.27
C LEU A 177 -13.67 -11.86 -7.03
N GLU A 178 -13.31 -13.15 -7.02
CA GLU A 178 -14.08 -14.20 -7.68
C GLU A 178 -15.50 -14.33 -7.10
N ALA A 179 -15.63 -14.24 -5.78
CA ALA A 179 -16.91 -14.27 -5.08
C ALA A 179 -17.78 -13.04 -5.41
N GLU A 180 -17.19 -11.85 -5.46
CA GLU A 180 -17.85 -10.59 -5.85
C GLU A 180 -18.37 -10.69 -7.29
N GLN A 181 -17.53 -11.11 -8.23
CA GLN A 181 -17.93 -11.31 -9.63
C GLN A 181 -19.01 -12.39 -9.78
N ALA A 182 -18.94 -13.48 -9.00
CA ALA A 182 -19.97 -14.52 -9.00
C ALA A 182 -21.31 -14.01 -8.45
N LYS A 183 -21.29 -13.11 -7.47
CA LYS A 183 -22.49 -12.44 -6.96
C LYS A 183 -23.08 -11.50 -8.01
N GLU A 184 -22.26 -10.68 -8.67
CA GLU A 184 -22.72 -9.79 -9.73
C GLU A 184 -23.34 -10.55 -10.91
N ARG A 185 -22.69 -11.63 -11.38
CA ARG A 185 -23.23 -12.49 -12.44
C ARG A 185 -24.62 -13.05 -12.07
N ARG A 186 -24.82 -13.49 -10.82
CA ARG A 186 -26.13 -13.96 -10.33
C ARG A 186 -27.17 -12.85 -10.31
N GLN A 187 -26.81 -11.65 -9.86
CA GLN A 187 -27.74 -10.51 -9.82
C GLN A 187 -28.18 -10.08 -11.22
N LEU A 188 -27.25 -10.04 -12.18
CA LEU A 188 -27.56 -9.74 -13.57
C LEU A 188 -28.49 -10.78 -14.19
N ALA A 189 -28.26 -12.07 -13.93
CA ALA A 189 -29.14 -13.13 -14.40
C ALA A 189 -30.57 -13.00 -13.83
N LEU A 190 -30.71 -12.69 -12.53
CA LEU A 190 -32.02 -12.46 -11.91
C LEU A 190 -32.76 -11.25 -12.52
N GLN A 191 -32.04 -10.16 -12.81
CA GLN A 191 -32.63 -8.98 -13.45
C GLN A 191 -33.13 -9.30 -14.86
N GLN A 192 -32.38 -10.10 -15.64
CA GLN A 192 -32.79 -10.51 -16.98
C GLN A 192 -34.07 -11.36 -16.94
N VAL A 193 -34.16 -12.33 -16.02
CA VAL A 193 -35.37 -13.14 -15.85
C VAL A 193 -36.58 -12.26 -15.49
N ASN A 194 -36.43 -11.38 -14.49
CA ASN A 194 -37.51 -10.48 -14.07
C ASN A 194 -37.98 -9.56 -15.20
N TYR A 195 -37.06 -9.08 -16.03
CA TYR A 195 -37.38 -8.26 -17.19
C TYR A 195 -38.17 -9.04 -18.24
N HIS A 196 -37.80 -10.29 -18.53
CA HIS A 196 -38.53 -11.14 -19.48
C HIS A 196 -39.93 -11.50 -18.98
N THR A 197 -40.09 -11.81 -17.68
CA THR A 197 -41.40 -12.12 -17.08
C THR A 197 -42.33 -10.90 -17.10
N SER A 198 -41.83 -9.71 -16.75
CA SER A 198 -42.62 -8.47 -16.79
C SER A 198 -42.99 -8.05 -18.23
N SER A 199 -42.12 -8.31 -19.21
CA SER A 199 -42.41 -8.05 -20.63
C SER A 199 -43.48 -8.99 -21.17
N ALA A 200 -43.54 -10.24 -20.69
CA ALA A 200 -44.53 -11.22 -21.08
C ALA A 200 -45.92 -10.95 -20.48
N GLU A 201 -46.00 -10.37 -19.28
CA GLU A 201 -47.26 -9.99 -18.62
C GLU A 201 -47.90 -8.71 -19.21
N ILE A 202 -47.10 -7.80 -19.77
CA ILE A 202 -47.62 -6.57 -20.44
C ILE A 202 -48.14 -6.86 -21.87
N ALA A 203 -47.75 -8.00 -22.45
CA ALA A 203 -48.15 -8.41 -23.79
C ALA A 203 -49.43 -9.29 -23.82
N GLN A 204 -50.11 -9.46 -22.68
CA GLN A 204 -51.42 -10.12 -22.54
C GLN A 204 -52.50 -9.10 -22.16
#